data_AF-A0A2D5V8D1-F1
#
_entry.id   AF-A0A2D5V8D1-F1
#
_cell.length_a   1.000
_cell.length_b   1.000
_cell.length_c   1.000
_cell.angle_alpha   90.00
_cell.angle_beta   90.00
_cell.angle_gamma   90.00
#
_symmetry.space_group_name_H-M   'P 1'
#
loop_
_entity.id
_entity.type
_entity.pdbx_description
1 polymer ?
#
loop_
_entity_poly.entity_id
_entity_poly.type
_entity_poly.pdbx_seq_one_letter_code
_entity_poly.pdbx_strand_id
1 'polypeptide(L)'
;MGHGHRLRDRASARAQDPARPHPHGRLGGQGALRARTASEEAAGTGEQCDHRVWRHLLCVRFFRQGVSPQGSAGPALNRASTNQPWSETMQHERRYETAEHVLPGHPDKLCDAAVDGIVDALRQLDPKAQCGLEMACVFNEVVLTGRIAACEEAITKFQEQGGCKPLIRKAYQNAGYGTDEGGMDWKPFSGELSIREHLCLGPFEEEERDLRHLSDDQAICVGYASADAGIDHLPPAVWLARRIARKLVELRSEIALGHVGPDGKVLVRVENGGRRWKPVHVSLSLSHHVQSDWLMLRRLGEAAVETACSGHSTPEVSLNRAGMFISVGPNGDNGLSGKKLVVDAYGPGVPIGGGAWSGKDFHKVDRLGGLLARKLARQCVTPGRDQDALVTLEYHPGAEAPNIVGVRIAGQPCTDALSSLLPRDLSNSMVWASFKECPVPLPELALWGHQQSGMPWENE
;
A
#
# COMPACT_ATOMS: atom_id res chain seq x y z
N MET A 1 29.30 -43.64 40.28
CA MET A 1 28.88 -43.86 41.68
C MET A 1 27.86 -42.78 42.01
N GLY A 2 26.58 -42.96 42.35
CA GLY A 2 25.61 -44.07 42.41
C GLY A 2 24.23 -43.40 42.27
N HIS A 3 23.30 -43.94 41.47
CA HIS A 3 22.23 -44.88 41.83
C HIS A 3 21.03 -44.31 42.62
N GLY A 4 19.82 -44.58 42.10
CA GLY A 4 18.55 -44.66 42.85
C GLY A 4 17.32 -44.12 42.09
N HIS A 5 16.73 -44.85 41.12
CA HIS A 5 15.54 -45.74 41.24
C HIS A 5 14.20 -45.04 41.57
N ARG A 6 13.25 -44.96 40.61
CA ARG A 6 12.10 -45.87 40.27
C ARG A 6 10.82 -45.57 41.07
N LEU A 7 9.75 -45.10 40.40
CA LEU A 7 8.57 -45.82 39.86
C LEU A 7 7.47 -46.17 40.88
N ARG A 8 6.21 -46.04 40.40
CA ARG A 8 4.93 -46.73 40.72
C ARG A 8 3.80 -45.74 41.00
N ASP A 9 2.53 -45.94 40.64
CA ASP A 9 1.83 -46.99 39.87
C ASP A 9 0.37 -46.52 39.61
N ARG A 10 -0.20 -46.98 38.48
CA ARG A 10 -1.57 -47.55 38.26
C ARG A 10 -2.83 -46.71 38.54
N ALA A 11 -3.73 -46.53 37.56
CA ALA A 11 -4.76 -47.44 36.99
C ALA A 11 -6.15 -46.78 37.26
N SER A 12 -7.26 -46.91 36.53
CA SER A 12 -7.82 -47.80 35.49
C SER A 12 -9.11 -47.11 34.98
N ALA A 13 -9.42 -47.03 33.67
CA ALA A 13 -10.39 -47.84 32.91
C ALA A 13 -11.79 -48.00 33.58
N ARG A 14 -12.98 -47.86 32.97
CA ARG A 14 -13.55 -48.00 31.60
C ARG A 14 -14.99 -47.39 31.65
N ALA A 15 -15.44 -46.59 30.68
CA ALA A 15 -16.28 -46.93 29.51
C ALA A 15 -17.72 -47.46 29.81
N GLN A 16 -18.76 -46.72 29.36
CA GLN A 16 -19.70 -47.10 28.28
C GLN A 16 -20.93 -46.15 28.20
N ASP A 17 -21.22 -45.71 26.97
CA ASP A 17 -22.40 -45.02 26.40
C ASP A 17 -23.59 -46.03 26.25
N PRO A 18 -24.81 -45.76 25.68
CA PRO A 18 -25.35 -44.57 24.99
C PRO A 18 -26.86 -44.23 25.20
N ALA A 19 -27.33 -43.15 24.54
CA ALA A 19 -28.64 -42.98 23.82
C ALA A 19 -29.47 -41.70 24.11
N ARG A 20 -29.90 -41.03 23.01
CA ARG A 20 -30.87 -39.90 22.84
C ARG A 20 -32.36 -40.40 22.92
N PRO A 21 -33.48 -39.62 22.73
CA PRO A 21 -33.70 -38.23 22.21
C PRO A 21 -34.85 -37.33 22.80
N HIS A 22 -34.82 -36.00 22.50
CA HIS A 22 -35.91 -34.96 22.25
C HIS A 22 -37.17 -34.81 23.16
N PRO A 23 -38.11 -33.81 23.03
CA PRO A 23 -38.18 -32.50 22.31
C PRO A 23 -38.86 -31.30 23.11
N HIS A 24 -39.04 -30.14 22.43
CA HIS A 24 -40.15 -29.12 22.49
C HIS A 24 -40.05 -27.74 23.20
N GLY A 25 -40.49 -26.70 22.45
CA GLY A 25 -41.22 -25.48 22.92
C GLY A 25 -40.51 -24.13 22.63
N ARG A 26 -40.66 -23.42 21.50
CA ARG A 26 -41.71 -22.50 20.97
C ARG A 26 -42.00 -21.18 21.76
N LEU A 27 -41.94 -20.07 20.99
CA LEU A 27 -42.59 -18.73 21.13
C LEU A 27 -41.98 -17.81 22.22
N GLY A 28 -41.76 -16.50 22.05
CA GLY A 28 -42.10 -15.47 21.06
C GLY A 28 -42.03 -14.12 21.80
N GLY A 29 -41.77 -12.99 21.12
CA GLY A 29 -41.96 -11.66 21.75
C GLY A 29 -41.02 -10.56 21.28
N GLN A 30 -41.58 -9.65 20.48
CA GLN A 30 -41.03 -8.34 20.17
C GLN A 30 -40.90 -7.47 21.44
N GLY A 31 -39.89 -6.60 21.49
CA GLY A 31 -39.77 -5.59 22.53
C GLY A 31 -38.57 -4.69 22.35
N ALA A 32 -38.71 -3.65 21.54
CA ALA A 32 -37.78 -2.53 21.48
C ALA A 32 -37.72 -1.83 22.84
N LEU A 33 -36.53 -1.55 23.36
CA LEU A 33 -36.37 -0.53 24.39
C LEU A 33 -35.06 0.26 24.21
N ARG A 34 -35.30 1.57 24.12
CA ARG A 34 -34.37 2.67 23.92
C ARG A 34 -33.35 2.76 25.05
N ALA A 35 -32.14 3.15 24.65
CA ALA A 35 -31.07 3.63 25.50
C ALA A 35 -31.55 4.79 26.41
N ARG A 36 -31.21 4.70 27.70
CA ARG A 36 -31.12 5.83 28.61
C ARG A 36 -29.68 5.93 29.08
N THR A 37 -29.04 7.04 28.73
CA THR A 37 -27.80 7.52 29.35
C THR A 37 -28.13 8.06 30.73
N ALA A 38 -27.39 7.62 31.74
CA ALA A 38 -27.32 8.26 33.04
C ALA A 38 -25.84 8.36 33.44
N SER A 39 -25.45 9.60 33.70
CA SER A 39 -24.18 10.10 34.21
C SER A 39 -24.09 9.93 35.74
N GLU A 40 -22.85 9.82 36.23
CA GLU A 40 -22.39 10.01 37.63
C GLU A 40 -22.85 8.89 38.60
N GLU A 41 -22.05 8.30 39.49
CA GLU A 41 -20.85 8.70 40.25
C GLU A 41 -20.00 7.45 40.58
N ALA A 42 -18.68 7.60 40.70
CA ALA A 42 -17.89 7.00 41.78
C ALA A 42 -16.43 7.50 41.69
N ALA A 43 -16.06 8.33 42.67
CA ALA A 43 -14.73 8.85 42.88
C ALA A 43 -13.81 7.82 43.56
N GLY A 44 -12.52 7.88 43.22
CA GLY A 44 -11.43 7.74 44.19
C GLY A 44 -10.66 6.43 44.22
N THR A 45 -9.53 6.40 43.50
CA THR A 45 -8.13 6.11 43.92
C THR A 45 -7.33 6.07 42.59
N GLY A 46 -6.33 6.88 42.28
CA GLY A 46 -5.32 7.50 43.12
C GLY A 46 -3.94 7.08 42.60
N GLU A 47 -3.57 7.52 41.39
CA GLU A 47 -2.17 7.57 40.94
C GLU A 47 -1.99 8.80 40.04
N GLN A 48 -1.15 9.73 40.50
CA GLN A 48 -0.90 11.03 39.89
C GLN A 48 -0.02 10.88 38.64
N CYS A 49 -0.54 11.27 37.48
CA CYS A 49 0.25 11.45 36.27
C CYS A 49 0.77 12.89 36.24
N ASP A 50 2.09 13.06 36.32
CA ASP A 50 2.78 14.35 36.32
C ASP A 50 2.73 15.01 34.93
N HIS A 51 1.79 15.94 34.75
CA HIS A 51 1.67 16.77 33.55
C HIS A 51 2.74 17.88 33.54
N ARG A 52 4.02 17.52 33.38
CA ARG A 52 5.11 18.50 33.14
C ARG A 52 6.21 18.02 32.19
N VAL A 53 5.88 17.40 31.05
CA VAL A 53 6.84 17.28 29.94
C VAL A 53 6.14 17.35 28.57
N TRP A 54 5.49 18.46 28.26
CA TRP A 54 5.08 18.78 26.88
C TRP A 54 5.17 20.29 26.64
N ARG A 55 6.39 20.80 26.55
CA ARG A 55 6.70 22.09 25.94
C ARG A 55 8.11 21.99 25.38
N HIS A 56 8.21 21.71 24.08
CA HIS A 56 9.17 22.28 23.13
C HIS A 56 8.97 21.55 21.80
N LEU A 57 8.14 22.10 20.90
CA LEU A 57 8.19 21.83 19.47
C LEU A 57 7.33 22.84 18.69
N LEU A 58 7.92 23.35 17.60
CA LEU A 58 7.33 24.08 16.48
C LEU A 58 6.86 25.53 16.71
N CYS A 59 7.80 26.47 16.57
CA CYS A 59 7.49 27.86 16.24
C CYS A 59 7.46 28.02 14.71
N VAL A 60 6.30 27.77 14.07
CA VAL A 60 6.02 28.23 12.70
C VAL A 60 5.25 29.54 12.82
N ARG A 61 5.94 30.68 12.66
CA ARG A 61 5.30 32.01 12.61
C ARG A 61 4.58 32.18 11.27
N PHE A 62 3.26 32.08 11.29
CA PHE A 62 2.42 32.60 10.20
C PHE A 62 2.36 34.13 10.27
N PHE A 63 2.82 34.80 9.21
CA PHE A 63 2.53 36.22 8.98
C PHE A 63 1.04 36.36 8.62
N ARG A 64 0.22 36.89 9.54
CA ARG A 64 -1.12 37.41 9.23
C ARG A 64 -0.97 38.89 8.88
N GLN A 65 -1.08 39.24 7.60
CA GLN A 65 -1.42 40.60 7.21
C GLN A 65 -2.94 40.76 7.34
N GLY A 66 -3.36 41.68 8.20
CA GLY A 66 -4.76 42.05 8.39
C GLY A 66 -5.23 42.94 7.24
N VAL A 67 -6.37 42.58 6.66
CA VAL A 67 -7.14 43.45 5.78
C VAL A 67 -8.48 43.70 6.46
N SER A 68 -8.75 44.97 6.76
CA SER A 68 -9.99 45.46 7.38
C SER A 68 -11.16 45.42 6.38
N PRO A 69 -12.40 45.14 6.80
CA PRO A 69 -13.54 45.15 5.90
C PRO A 69 -14.12 46.57 5.81
N GLN A 70 -14.00 47.21 4.64
CA GLN A 70 -14.89 48.30 4.25
C GLN A 70 -15.80 47.80 3.13
N GLY A 71 -17.10 47.92 3.36
CA GLY A 71 -18.14 47.49 2.44
C GLY A 71 -18.29 48.42 1.25
N SER A 72 -18.64 47.83 0.11
CA SER A 72 -19.35 48.51 -0.97
C SER A 72 -20.14 47.46 -1.75
N ALA A 73 -21.43 47.72 -1.92
CA ALA A 73 -22.40 46.89 -2.60
C ALA A 73 -21.99 46.60 -4.06
N GLY A 74 -22.07 45.34 -4.47
CA GLY A 74 -21.98 44.89 -5.87
C GLY A 74 -23.35 44.43 -6.39
N PRO A 75 -23.65 44.59 -7.69
CA PRO A 75 -25.00 44.42 -8.21
C PRO A 75 -25.36 42.97 -8.53
N ALA A 76 -26.68 42.75 -8.56
CA ALA A 76 -27.45 41.54 -8.83
C ALA A 76 -26.81 40.41 -9.68
N LEU A 77 -26.91 39.20 -9.14
CA LEU A 77 -26.70 37.93 -9.84
C LEU A 77 -27.80 37.71 -10.90
N ASN A 78 -27.42 37.80 -12.17
CA ASN A 78 -28.26 37.39 -13.29
C ASN A 78 -28.27 35.86 -13.39
N ARG A 79 -29.46 35.24 -13.27
CA ARG A 79 -29.71 33.85 -13.64
C ARG A 79 -29.61 33.74 -15.17
N ALA A 80 -28.55 33.11 -15.67
CA ALA A 80 -28.48 32.66 -17.06
C ALA A 80 -28.54 31.13 -17.10
N SER A 81 -29.68 30.62 -17.53
CA SER A 81 -29.83 29.27 -18.07
C SER A 81 -29.11 29.18 -19.41
N THR A 82 -28.19 28.24 -19.57
CA THR A 82 -27.79 27.76 -20.90
C THR A 82 -27.47 26.28 -20.83
N ASN A 83 -28.45 25.46 -21.19
CA ASN A 83 -28.21 24.21 -21.91
C ASN A 83 -27.37 24.58 -23.15
N GLN A 84 -26.12 24.14 -23.21
CA GLN A 84 -25.40 24.02 -24.48
C GLN A 84 -24.94 22.56 -24.67
N PRO A 85 -25.14 22.00 -25.87
CA PRO A 85 -24.70 20.64 -26.17
C PRO A 85 -23.18 20.58 -26.24
N TRP A 86 -22.62 19.48 -25.74
CA TRP A 86 -21.21 19.14 -25.90
C TRP A 86 -20.91 18.85 -27.38
N SER A 87 -20.58 19.88 -28.15
CA SER A 87 -20.13 19.75 -29.54
C SER A 87 -18.62 20.00 -29.65
N GLU A 88 -17.90 18.92 -29.95
CA GLU A 88 -16.72 18.85 -30.83
C GLU A 88 -15.84 20.10 -30.94
N THR A 89 -14.88 20.23 -30.02
CA THR A 89 -13.57 20.83 -30.28
C THR A 89 -12.61 20.30 -29.22
N MET A 90 -12.10 19.08 -29.41
CA MET A 90 -10.93 18.58 -28.67
C MET A 90 -9.70 19.33 -29.20
N GLN A 91 -9.59 20.61 -28.84
CA GLN A 91 -8.30 21.29 -28.83
C GLN A 91 -7.41 20.49 -27.88
N HIS A 92 -6.15 20.28 -28.26
CA HIS A 92 -5.13 19.70 -27.40
C HIS A 92 -4.91 20.61 -26.17
N GLU A 93 -5.81 20.56 -25.20
CA GLU A 93 -5.62 21.21 -23.92
C GLU A 93 -4.40 20.56 -23.27
N ARG A 94 -3.37 21.37 -23.04
CA ARG A 94 -2.20 20.96 -22.28
C ARG A 94 -2.66 20.67 -20.86
N ARG A 95 -2.68 19.38 -20.50
CA ARG A 95 -3.05 18.95 -19.15
C ARG A 95 -1.77 18.79 -18.35
N TYR A 96 -1.75 19.33 -17.14
CA TYR A 96 -0.67 19.03 -16.21
C TYR A 96 -1.04 17.82 -15.39
N GLU A 97 -0.15 16.83 -15.37
CA GLU A 97 -0.27 15.68 -14.50
C GLU A 97 0.77 15.79 -13.39
N THR A 98 0.38 15.40 -12.20
CA THR A 98 1.25 15.35 -11.03
C THR A 98 1.12 14.00 -10.37
N ALA A 99 2.24 13.44 -9.95
CA ALA A 99 2.28 12.22 -9.16
C ALA A 99 3.47 12.30 -8.20
N GLU A 100 3.38 11.51 -7.14
CA GLU A 100 4.44 11.39 -6.15
C GLU A 100 4.88 9.95 -5.97
N HIS A 101 6.09 9.78 -5.44
CA HIS A 101 6.61 8.52 -4.94
C HIS A 101 7.40 8.78 -3.67
N VAL A 102 7.58 7.75 -2.85
CA VAL A 102 8.37 7.85 -1.61
C VAL A 102 9.40 6.72 -1.57
N LEU A 103 10.55 6.98 -0.94
CA LEU A 103 11.64 6.02 -0.86
C LEU A 103 11.33 4.92 0.17
N PRO A 104 12.05 3.79 0.14
CA PRO A 104 11.78 2.65 1.03
C PRO A 104 11.81 2.96 2.54
N GLY A 105 12.52 3.99 2.97
CA GLY A 105 12.53 4.41 4.36
C GLY A 105 11.27 5.14 4.81
N HIS A 106 10.39 5.57 3.91
CA HIS A 106 9.12 6.19 4.31
C HIS A 106 8.33 5.23 5.21
N PRO A 107 7.83 5.65 6.38
CA PRO A 107 7.30 4.73 7.38
C PRO A 107 6.08 3.92 6.89
N ASP A 108 5.20 4.50 6.06
CA ASP A 108 4.12 3.72 5.40
C ASP A 108 4.65 2.62 4.46
N LYS A 109 5.63 2.92 3.59
CA LYS A 109 6.19 1.91 2.66
C LYS A 109 7.00 0.85 3.38
N LEU A 110 7.60 1.21 4.51
CA LEU A 110 8.25 0.28 5.41
C LEU A 110 7.24 -0.72 6.01
N CYS A 111 6.07 -0.24 6.44
CA CYS A 111 4.97 -1.11 6.88
C CYS A 111 4.50 -2.02 5.74
N ASP A 112 4.27 -1.48 4.54
CA ASP A 112 3.86 -2.26 3.35
C ASP A 112 4.85 -3.39 3.04
N ALA A 113 6.15 -3.06 2.96
CA ALA A 113 7.21 -4.03 2.68
C ALA A 113 7.33 -5.11 3.76
N ALA A 114 7.14 -4.75 5.04
CA ALA A 114 7.19 -5.69 6.15
C ALA A 114 6.03 -6.70 6.10
N VAL A 115 4.79 -6.23 5.92
CA VAL A 115 3.64 -7.13 5.83
C VAL A 115 3.69 -7.99 4.58
N ASP A 116 4.18 -7.45 3.45
CA ASP A 116 4.36 -8.24 2.23
C ASP A 116 5.49 -9.25 2.33
N GLY A 117 6.50 -9.00 3.16
CA GLY A 117 7.53 -10.01 3.47
C GLY A 117 6.94 -11.22 4.18
N ILE A 118 5.98 -11.00 5.08
CA ILE A 118 5.26 -12.05 5.79
C ILE A 118 4.34 -12.81 4.83
N VAL A 119 3.55 -12.11 4.01
CA VAL A 119 2.69 -12.73 2.99
C VAL A 119 3.53 -13.59 2.02
N ASP A 120 4.68 -13.10 1.58
CA ASP A 120 5.53 -13.81 0.63
C ASP A 120 6.13 -15.08 1.23
N ALA A 121 6.57 -15.03 2.49
CA ALA A 121 7.07 -16.20 3.21
C ALA A 121 5.98 -17.27 3.38
N LEU A 122 4.78 -16.87 3.78
CA LEU A 122 3.65 -17.80 3.97
C LEU A 122 3.17 -18.41 2.65
N ARG A 123 3.09 -17.62 1.58
CA ARG A 123 2.74 -18.10 0.23
C ARG A 123 3.69 -19.19 -0.25
N GLN A 124 4.98 -19.08 0.05
CA GLN A 124 5.99 -20.08 -0.33
C GLN A 124 5.84 -21.38 0.47
N LEU A 125 5.33 -21.32 1.71
CA LEU A 125 5.12 -22.49 2.56
C LEU A 125 3.77 -23.17 2.30
N ASP A 126 2.70 -22.40 2.09
CA ASP A 126 1.37 -22.85 1.69
C ASP A 126 0.77 -21.85 0.69
N PRO A 127 0.68 -22.20 -0.61
CA PRO A 127 0.11 -21.31 -1.62
C PRO A 127 -1.35 -20.91 -1.37
N LYS A 128 -2.09 -21.66 -0.52
CA LYS A 128 -3.46 -21.34 -0.12
C LYS A 128 -3.54 -20.50 1.16
N ALA A 129 -2.42 -20.21 1.82
CA ALA A 129 -2.38 -19.43 3.04
C ALA A 129 -3.20 -18.14 2.93
N GLN A 130 -3.91 -17.82 4.00
CA GLN A 130 -4.69 -16.61 4.14
C GLN A 130 -3.91 -15.61 4.96
N CYS A 131 -3.73 -14.41 4.42
CA CYS A 131 -3.10 -13.30 5.08
C CYS A 131 -3.98 -12.07 4.92
N GLY A 132 -4.37 -11.47 6.05
CA GLY A 132 -4.90 -10.11 6.13
C GLY A 132 -4.17 -9.42 7.26
N LEU A 133 -3.07 -8.76 6.93
CA LEU A 133 -2.10 -8.20 7.87
C LEU A 133 -2.07 -6.70 7.80
N GLU A 134 -2.01 -6.07 8.97
CA GLU A 134 -1.81 -4.63 9.11
C GLU A 134 -0.68 -4.35 10.08
N MET A 135 0.18 -3.40 9.74
CA MET A 135 1.29 -2.98 10.57
C MET A 135 1.29 -1.47 10.77
N ALA A 136 1.48 -1.04 12.01
CA ALA A 136 1.77 0.34 12.35
C ALA A 136 3.18 0.46 12.95
N CYS A 137 3.85 1.58 12.72
CA CYS A 137 5.14 1.87 13.35
C CYS A 137 5.28 3.34 13.78
N VAL A 138 6.04 3.56 14.85
CA VAL A 138 6.47 4.89 15.30
C VAL A 138 7.68 4.73 16.23
N PHE A 139 8.70 5.56 16.07
CA PHE A 139 10.00 5.40 16.71
C PHE A 139 10.54 3.97 16.53
N ASN A 140 10.84 3.27 17.63
CA ASN A 140 11.24 1.86 17.64
C ASN A 140 10.08 0.89 17.97
N GLU A 141 8.84 1.37 18.09
CA GLU A 141 7.67 0.53 18.34
C GLU A 141 7.03 0.10 17.03
N VAL A 142 6.72 -1.20 16.94
CA VAL A 142 6.00 -1.82 15.83
C VAL A 142 4.85 -2.62 16.40
N VAL A 143 3.66 -2.43 15.82
CA VAL A 143 2.48 -3.23 16.13
C VAL A 143 2.03 -3.93 14.86
N LEU A 144 2.04 -5.26 14.87
CA LEU A 144 1.52 -6.10 13.79
C LEU A 144 0.20 -6.73 14.26
N THR A 145 -0.84 -6.64 13.43
CA THR A 145 -2.17 -7.18 13.71
C THR A 145 -2.71 -7.92 12.50
N GLY A 146 -3.75 -8.74 12.69
CA GLY A 146 -4.47 -9.39 11.60
C GLY A 146 -4.60 -10.90 11.75
N ARG A 147 -4.86 -11.57 10.62
CA ARG A 147 -5.10 -13.03 10.54
C ARG A 147 -4.07 -13.68 9.63
N ILE A 148 -3.54 -14.81 10.11
CA ILE A 148 -2.80 -15.78 9.30
C ILE A 148 -3.45 -17.16 9.49
N ALA A 149 -3.90 -17.77 8.40
CA ALA A 149 -4.34 -19.16 8.37
C ALA A 149 -3.55 -19.94 7.32
N ALA A 150 -3.03 -21.12 7.67
CA ALA A 150 -2.29 -21.99 6.75
C ALA A 150 -2.39 -23.45 7.21
N CYS A 151 -1.88 -24.41 6.42
CA CYS A 151 -1.76 -25.79 6.90
C CYS A 151 -0.78 -25.91 8.09
N GLU A 152 -0.95 -26.94 8.92
CA GLU A 152 -0.16 -27.11 10.15
C GLU A 152 1.35 -27.17 9.90
N GLU A 153 1.76 -27.80 8.80
CA GLU A 153 3.18 -27.90 8.41
C GLU A 153 3.76 -26.54 8.07
N ALA A 154 3.00 -25.68 7.40
CA ALA A 154 3.43 -24.33 7.04
C ALA A 154 3.54 -23.44 8.29
N ILE A 155 2.58 -23.51 9.21
CA ILE A 155 2.63 -22.78 10.48
C ILE A 155 3.84 -23.17 11.30
N THR A 156 4.07 -24.49 11.43
CA THR A 156 5.21 -25.02 12.18
C THR A 156 6.53 -24.51 11.61
N LYS A 157 6.73 -24.65 10.29
CA LYS A 157 7.93 -24.15 9.61
C LYS A 157 8.10 -22.64 9.74
N PHE A 158 7.01 -21.88 9.61
CA PHE A 158 7.04 -20.42 9.74
C PHE A 158 7.48 -20.00 11.16
N GLN A 159 6.98 -20.67 12.19
CA GLN A 159 7.36 -20.43 13.58
C GLN A 159 8.81 -20.85 13.87
N GLU A 160 9.27 -21.98 13.33
CA GLU A 160 10.67 -22.44 13.42
C GLU A 160 11.65 -21.43 12.78
N GLN A 161 11.21 -20.73 11.72
CA GLN A 161 11.97 -19.65 11.08
C GLN A 161 11.92 -18.32 11.84
N GLY A 162 11.28 -18.28 13.02
CA GLY A 162 11.17 -17.09 13.86
C GLY A 162 9.93 -16.22 13.62
N GLY A 163 8.99 -16.68 12.78
CA GLY A 163 7.72 -16.01 12.53
C GLY A 163 7.86 -14.64 11.84
N CYS A 164 7.06 -13.66 12.26
CA CYS A 164 7.00 -12.36 11.58
C CYS A 164 8.20 -11.45 11.89
N LYS A 165 8.79 -11.57 13.10
CA LYS A 165 9.81 -10.63 13.59
C LYS A 165 11.04 -10.53 12.70
N PRO A 166 11.67 -11.63 12.21
CA PRO A 166 12.79 -11.54 11.30
C PRO A 166 12.47 -10.80 9.99
N LEU A 167 11.24 -10.97 9.48
CA LEU A 167 10.78 -10.35 8.23
C LEU A 167 10.56 -8.85 8.40
N ILE A 168 9.97 -8.43 9.52
CA ILE A 168 9.87 -7.01 9.89
C ILE A 168 11.26 -6.38 10.01
N ARG A 169 12.18 -7.02 10.74
CA ARG A 169 13.55 -6.51 10.90
C ARG A 169 14.29 -6.41 9.56
N LYS A 170 14.09 -7.39 8.68
CA LYS A 170 14.64 -7.39 7.33
C LYS A 170 14.10 -6.23 6.49
N ALA A 171 12.82 -5.88 6.61
CA ALA A 171 12.27 -4.71 5.92
C ALA A 171 12.97 -3.40 6.34
N TYR A 172 13.23 -3.21 7.64
CA TYR A 172 14.01 -2.06 8.15
C TYR A 172 15.43 -2.05 7.59
N GLN A 173 16.12 -3.21 7.62
CA GLN A 173 17.48 -3.34 7.08
C GLN A 173 17.53 -3.03 5.58
N ASN A 174 16.62 -3.62 4.80
CA ASN A 174 16.55 -3.42 3.35
C ASN A 174 16.23 -1.97 2.98
N ALA A 175 15.42 -1.27 3.79
CA ALA A 175 15.15 0.16 3.59
C ALA A 175 16.40 1.03 3.82
N GLY A 176 17.39 0.52 4.57
CA GLY A 176 18.61 1.23 4.94
C GLY A 176 18.60 1.79 6.36
N TYR A 177 17.73 1.30 7.24
CA TYR A 177 17.82 1.57 8.67
C TYR A 177 18.89 0.68 9.32
N GLY A 178 19.80 1.32 10.05
CA GLY A 178 21.02 0.70 10.56
C GLY A 178 22.24 1.60 10.29
N THR A 179 23.43 1.03 10.47
CA THR A 179 24.68 1.69 10.11
C THR A 179 24.94 1.44 8.62
N ASP A 180 25.07 2.51 7.84
CA ASP A 180 25.40 2.40 6.41
C ASP A 180 26.91 2.14 6.20
N GLU A 181 27.32 1.92 4.93
CA GLU A 181 28.73 1.63 4.61
C GLU A 181 29.66 2.83 4.89
N GLY A 182 29.10 4.04 5.04
CA GLY A 182 29.82 5.24 5.48
C GLY A 182 30.01 5.33 6.99
N GLY A 183 29.49 4.35 7.76
CA GLY A 183 29.55 4.32 9.22
C GLY A 183 28.52 5.21 9.90
N MET A 184 27.48 5.64 9.18
CA MET A 184 26.48 6.58 9.69
C MET A 184 25.21 5.86 10.09
N ASP A 185 24.67 6.24 11.25
CA ASP A 185 23.55 5.56 11.89
C ASP A 185 22.19 6.16 11.49
N TRP A 186 21.35 5.33 10.87
CA TRP A 186 19.98 5.65 10.51
C TRP A 186 19.00 4.90 11.40
N LYS A 187 18.49 5.60 12.42
CA LYS A 187 17.54 5.04 13.39
C LYS A 187 16.10 4.97 12.84
N PRO A 188 15.30 4.01 13.31
CA PRO A 188 15.59 3.03 14.37
C PRO A 188 16.38 1.81 13.87
N PHE A 189 17.26 1.24 14.70
CA PHE A 189 17.95 0.01 14.34
C PHE A 189 16.99 -1.19 14.39
N SER A 190 17.08 -2.09 13.40
CA SER A 190 16.20 -3.26 13.33
C SER A 190 16.30 -4.18 14.57
N GLY A 191 17.48 -4.27 15.19
CA GLY A 191 17.71 -5.02 16.43
C GLY A 191 17.07 -4.41 17.68
N GLU A 192 16.78 -3.12 17.66
CA GLU A 192 16.21 -2.34 18.79
C GLU A 192 14.69 -2.21 18.72
N LEU A 193 14.06 -2.80 17.69
CA LEU A 193 12.61 -2.74 17.51
C LEU A 193 11.89 -3.53 18.59
N SER A 194 10.93 -2.86 19.23
CA SER A 194 9.91 -3.44 20.09
C SER A 194 8.72 -3.86 19.22
N ILE A 195 8.67 -5.15 18.86
CA ILE A 195 7.66 -5.71 17.95
C ILE A 195 6.60 -6.44 18.78
N ARG A 196 5.36 -5.92 18.74
CA ARG A 196 4.17 -6.52 19.36
C ARG A 196 3.29 -7.13 18.29
N GLU A 197 2.94 -8.40 18.48
CA GLU A 197 2.10 -9.16 17.55
C GLU A 197 0.74 -9.43 18.21
N HIS A 198 -0.33 -8.95 17.59
CA HIS A 198 -1.72 -9.24 17.94
C HIS A 198 -2.38 -10.00 16.78
N LEU A 199 -1.87 -11.19 16.52
CA LEU A 199 -2.25 -12.03 15.40
C LEU A 199 -3.22 -13.14 15.82
N CYS A 200 -4.23 -13.36 15.00
CA CYS A 200 -4.92 -14.64 14.94
C CYS A 200 -4.10 -15.56 14.01
N LEU A 201 -3.08 -16.22 14.56
CA LEU A 201 -2.22 -17.17 13.82
C LEU A 201 -2.60 -18.60 14.20
N GLY A 202 -3.00 -19.41 13.22
CA GLY A 202 -3.40 -20.80 13.47
C GLY A 202 -3.82 -21.52 12.20
N PRO A 203 -4.30 -22.77 12.31
CA PRO A 203 -4.84 -23.50 11.16
C PRO A 203 -6.07 -22.80 10.60
N PHE A 204 -6.48 -23.23 9.40
CA PHE A 204 -7.80 -22.90 8.86
C PHE A 204 -8.90 -23.43 9.78
N GLU A 205 -9.96 -22.66 9.94
CA GLU A 205 -11.22 -23.16 10.51
C GLU A 205 -11.88 -24.14 9.53
N GLU A 206 -12.90 -24.87 10.01
CA GLU A 206 -13.66 -25.83 9.19
C GLU A 206 -14.20 -25.13 7.91
N GLU A 207 -14.03 -25.77 6.75
CA GLU A 207 -14.40 -25.26 5.41
C GLU A 207 -13.67 -23.98 4.92
N GLU A 208 -13.00 -23.21 5.78
CA GLU A 208 -12.34 -21.92 5.42
C GLU A 208 -11.37 -22.08 4.24
N ARG A 209 -10.63 -23.20 4.22
CA ARG A 209 -9.65 -23.50 3.15
C ARG A 209 -10.29 -23.79 1.80
N ASP A 210 -11.48 -24.38 1.79
CA ASP A 210 -12.18 -24.76 0.56
C ASP A 210 -12.90 -23.56 -0.05
N LEU A 211 -13.33 -22.60 0.77
CA LEU A 211 -13.99 -21.36 0.36
C LEU A 211 -13.05 -20.27 -0.16
N ARG A 212 -11.72 -20.51 -0.19
CA ARG A 212 -10.72 -19.51 -0.61
C ARG A 212 -10.88 -18.98 -2.04
N HIS A 213 -11.63 -19.68 -2.89
CA HIS A 213 -11.96 -19.24 -4.23
C HIS A 213 -13.07 -18.17 -4.28
N LEU A 214 -13.80 -17.99 -3.17
CA LEU A 214 -14.84 -16.99 -3.05
C LEU A 214 -14.25 -15.67 -2.53
N SER A 215 -14.84 -14.57 -2.97
CA SER A 215 -14.56 -13.26 -2.38
C SER A 215 -15.00 -13.24 -0.92
N ASP A 216 -14.07 -12.98 0.01
CA ASP A 216 -14.39 -12.81 1.43
C ASP A 216 -14.90 -11.40 1.77
N ASP A 217 -14.87 -10.47 0.80
CA ASP A 217 -15.28 -9.08 0.94
C ASP A 217 -16.02 -8.56 -0.30
N GLN A 218 -16.63 -7.38 -0.18
CA GLN A 218 -16.99 -6.55 -1.32
C GLN A 218 -15.76 -5.74 -1.76
N ALA A 219 -15.55 -5.58 -3.07
CA ALA A 219 -14.42 -4.77 -3.55
C ALA A 219 -14.72 -4.05 -4.86
N ILE A 220 -14.17 -2.84 -4.98
CA ILE A 220 -14.01 -2.13 -6.24
C ILE A 220 -12.54 -2.23 -6.60
N CYS A 221 -12.23 -2.74 -7.77
CA CYS A 221 -10.85 -2.85 -8.26
C CYS A 221 -10.69 -2.05 -9.54
N VAL A 222 -9.62 -1.26 -9.64
CA VAL A 222 -9.36 -0.43 -10.81
C VAL A 222 -8.03 -0.81 -11.42
N GLY A 223 -8.04 -0.98 -12.74
CA GLY A 223 -6.87 -1.21 -13.58
C GLY A 223 -6.77 -0.10 -14.61
N TYR A 224 -5.55 0.32 -14.91
CA TYR A 224 -5.27 1.31 -15.94
C TYR A 224 -4.12 0.83 -16.80
N ALA A 225 -4.14 1.17 -18.09
CA ALA A 225 -3.00 1.03 -18.98
C ALA A 225 -2.94 2.23 -19.93
N SER A 226 -1.80 2.92 -19.94
CA SER A 226 -1.45 3.89 -20.98
C SER A 226 -1.18 3.15 -22.29
N ALA A 227 -1.49 3.77 -23.43
CA ALA A 227 -1.08 3.23 -24.73
C ALA A 227 0.45 3.29 -24.96
N ASP A 228 1.17 4.12 -24.19
CA ASP A 228 2.61 4.27 -24.29
C ASP A 228 3.34 3.13 -23.56
N ALA A 229 3.87 2.20 -24.34
CA ALA A 229 4.68 1.08 -23.84
C ALA A 229 6.05 1.52 -23.31
N GLY A 230 6.58 2.67 -23.72
CA GLY A 230 7.87 3.20 -23.28
C GLY A 230 7.86 3.66 -21.81
N ILE A 231 6.67 3.82 -21.23
CA ILE A 231 6.47 4.18 -19.82
C ILE A 231 5.76 3.06 -19.04
N ASP A 232 5.99 1.80 -19.44
CA ASP A 232 5.42 0.62 -18.79
C ASP A 232 3.88 0.66 -18.72
N HIS A 233 3.23 1.33 -19.69
CA HIS A 233 1.80 1.56 -19.70
C HIS A 233 1.26 2.25 -18.43
N LEU A 234 2.07 3.05 -17.75
CA LEU A 234 1.67 3.86 -16.60
C LEU A 234 1.34 5.30 -17.03
N PRO A 235 0.67 6.09 -16.18
CA PRO A 235 0.61 7.53 -16.38
C PRO A 235 2.02 8.15 -16.34
N PRO A 236 2.38 9.07 -17.26
CA PRO A 236 3.74 9.60 -17.38
C PRO A 236 4.33 10.16 -16.07
N ALA A 237 3.53 10.90 -15.29
CA ALA A 237 3.99 11.44 -14.01
C ALA A 237 4.36 10.35 -13.00
N VAL A 238 3.57 9.26 -12.94
CA VAL A 238 3.78 8.13 -12.03
C VAL A 238 5.03 7.37 -12.41
N TRP A 239 5.16 7.06 -13.70
CA TRP A 239 6.35 6.39 -14.23
C TRP A 239 7.62 7.17 -13.89
N LEU A 240 7.62 8.48 -14.14
CA LEU A 240 8.78 9.32 -13.87
C LEU A 240 9.09 9.45 -12.37
N ALA A 241 8.07 9.60 -11.51
CA ALA A 241 8.28 9.67 -10.06
C ALA A 241 8.92 8.39 -9.50
N ARG A 242 8.43 7.22 -9.93
CA ARG A 242 9.01 5.91 -9.57
C ARG A 242 10.44 5.77 -10.08
N ARG A 243 10.69 6.15 -11.33
CA ARG A 243 12.03 6.08 -11.95
C ARG A 243 13.04 6.98 -11.22
N ILE A 244 12.67 8.22 -10.88
CA ILE A 244 13.51 9.13 -10.09
C ILE A 244 13.78 8.54 -8.70
N ALA A 245 12.76 8.01 -8.01
CA ALA A 245 12.93 7.40 -6.69
C ALA A 245 13.92 6.22 -6.70
N ARG A 246 13.84 5.34 -7.72
CA ARG A 246 14.82 4.26 -7.92
C ARG A 246 16.24 4.82 -8.14
N LYS A 247 16.39 5.81 -9.02
CA LYS A 247 17.69 6.45 -9.28
C LYS A 247 18.28 7.14 -8.05
N LEU A 248 17.45 7.73 -7.18
CA LEU A 248 17.92 8.29 -5.92
C LEU A 248 18.51 7.22 -5.01
N VAL A 249 17.89 6.04 -4.92
CA VAL A 249 18.40 4.93 -4.10
C VAL A 249 19.65 4.31 -4.71
N GLU A 250 19.65 4.08 -6.03
CA GLU A 250 20.81 3.52 -6.76
C GLU A 250 22.05 4.40 -6.63
N LEU A 251 21.92 5.72 -6.85
CA LEU A 251 23.04 6.66 -6.82
C LEU A 251 23.47 7.07 -5.41
N ARG A 252 22.68 6.72 -4.38
CA ARG A 252 22.96 7.11 -2.99
C ARG A 252 24.31 6.59 -2.53
N SER A 253 24.60 5.30 -2.77
CA SER A 253 25.87 4.67 -2.37
C SER A 253 27.07 5.21 -3.16
N GLU A 254 26.87 5.71 -4.37
CA GLU A 254 27.95 6.24 -5.22
C GLU A 254 28.28 7.70 -4.91
N ILE A 255 27.27 8.53 -4.63
CA ILE A 255 27.41 10.00 -4.57
C ILE A 255 27.34 10.54 -3.14
N ALA A 256 26.55 9.91 -2.27
CA ALA A 256 26.15 10.48 -0.98
C ALA A 256 26.18 9.46 0.17
N LEU A 257 27.12 8.52 0.10
CA LEU A 257 27.29 7.49 1.12
C LEU A 257 27.56 8.13 2.50
N GLY A 258 26.87 7.68 3.54
CA GLY A 258 26.95 8.28 4.87
C GLY A 258 26.13 9.57 5.06
N HIS A 259 25.62 10.17 3.98
CA HIS A 259 25.07 11.52 4.07
C HIS A 259 23.56 11.61 3.83
N VAL A 260 23.01 10.67 3.06
CA VAL A 260 21.59 10.62 2.71
C VAL A 260 20.97 9.37 3.32
N GLY A 261 19.83 9.54 3.97
CA GLY A 261 19.17 8.48 4.71
C GLY A 261 18.22 7.64 3.88
N PRO A 262 17.44 6.77 4.54
CA PRO A 262 16.50 5.87 3.89
C PRO A 262 15.18 6.55 3.46
N ASP A 263 14.77 7.63 4.13
CA ASP A 263 13.52 8.33 3.81
C ASP A 263 13.72 9.40 2.73
N GLY A 264 12.71 9.55 1.89
CA GLY A 264 12.70 10.55 0.84
C GLY A 264 11.37 10.59 0.09
N LYS A 265 11.11 11.74 -0.54
CA LYS A 265 9.86 12.01 -1.27
C LYS A 265 10.19 12.65 -2.60
N VAL A 266 9.49 12.21 -3.64
CA VAL A 266 9.59 12.69 -5.01
C VAL A 266 8.21 13.16 -5.44
N LEU A 267 8.09 14.39 -5.91
CA LEU A 267 6.88 14.92 -6.53
C LEU A 267 7.23 15.41 -7.93
N VAL A 268 6.53 14.87 -8.93
CA VAL A 268 6.78 15.15 -10.35
C VAL A 268 5.58 15.86 -10.93
N ARG A 269 5.84 16.86 -11.78
CA ARG A 269 4.86 17.46 -12.68
C ARG A 269 5.31 17.30 -14.12
N VAL A 270 4.39 16.85 -14.97
CA VAL A 270 4.58 16.76 -16.42
C VAL A 270 3.48 17.54 -17.15
N GLU A 271 3.79 18.03 -18.34
CA GLU A 271 2.79 18.54 -19.29
C GLU A 271 2.47 17.40 -20.25
N ASN A 272 1.22 16.92 -20.24
CA ASN A 272 0.74 15.86 -21.11
C ASN A 272 -0.20 16.43 -22.19
N GLY A 273 0.17 16.19 -23.45
CA GLY A 273 -0.61 16.51 -24.65
C GLY A 273 -1.31 15.30 -25.27
N GLY A 274 -1.48 14.22 -24.50
CA GLY A 274 -1.95 12.92 -24.96
C GLY A 274 -0.80 12.10 -25.52
N ARG A 275 -0.49 12.27 -26.80
CA ARG A 275 0.57 11.49 -27.49
C ARG A 275 1.99 11.81 -27.07
N ARG A 276 2.20 12.97 -26.47
CA ARG A 276 3.51 13.45 -26.05
C ARG A 276 3.37 14.09 -24.70
N TRP A 277 4.37 13.87 -23.86
CA TRP A 277 4.47 14.49 -22.57
C TRP A 277 5.90 14.99 -22.35
N LYS A 278 6.07 15.96 -21.46
CA LYS A 278 7.39 16.46 -21.06
C LYS A 278 7.46 16.71 -19.55
N PRO A 279 8.59 16.39 -18.89
CA PRO A 279 8.86 16.84 -17.53
C PRO A 279 8.82 18.37 -17.43
N VAL A 280 8.24 18.89 -16.35
CA VAL A 280 8.15 20.34 -16.09
C VAL A 280 8.88 20.69 -14.81
N HIS A 281 8.57 20.00 -13.71
CA HIS A 281 9.15 20.26 -12.40
C HIS A 281 9.27 18.98 -11.59
N VAL A 282 10.34 18.88 -10.80
CA VAL A 282 10.56 17.82 -9.82
C VAL A 282 10.89 18.47 -8.48
N SER A 283 10.13 18.12 -7.44
CA SER A 283 10.44 18.43 -6.05
C SER A 283 10.94 17.19 -5.33
N LEU A 284 12.12 17.30 -4.73
CA LEU A 284 12.78 16.26 -3.96
C LEU A 284 12.87 16.68 -2.50
N SER A 285 12.52 15.76 -1.60
CA SER A 285 12.82 15.87 -0.17
C SER A 285 13.62 14.65 0.24
N LEU A 286 14.91 14.81 0.52
CA LEU A 286 15.84 13.74 0.85
C LEU A 286 16.27 13.87 2.30
N SER A 287 16.11 12.78 3.05
CA SER A 287 16.64 12.72 4.40
C SER A 287 18.16 12.80 4.38
N HIS A 288 18.74 13.53 5.34
CA HIS A 288 20.18 13.74 5.39
C HIS A 288 20.69 13.94 6.80
N HIS A 289 21.97 13.64 7.00
CA HIS A 289 22.65 13.91 8.25
C HIS A 289 22.87 15.42 8.43
N VAL A 290 22.91 15.91 9.68
CA VAL A 290 23.10 17.34 9.98
C VAL A 290 24.44 17.89 9.49
N GLN A 291 25.42 17.02 9.28
CA GLN A 291 26.75 17.36 8.75
C GLN A 291 26.85 17.21 7.23
N SER A 292 25.76 16.89 6.53
CA SER A 292 25.78 16.67 5.09
C SER A 292 26.00 17.96 4.31
N ASP A 293 26.82 17.86 3.27
CA ASP A 293 27.07 18.95 2.33
C ASP A 293 25.87 19.15 1.40
N TRP A 294 25.32 20.37 1.40
CA TRP A 294 24.22 20.78 0.53
C TRP A 294 24.56 20.63 -0.96
N LEU A 295 25.81 20.83 -1.36
CA LEU A 295 26.22 20.68 -2.76
C LEU A 295 26.18 19.21 -3.18
N MET A 296 26.59 18.29 -2.32
CA MET A 296 26.49 16.85 -2.56
C MET A 296 25.02 16.39 -2.61
N LEU A 297 24.15 16.85 -1.71
CA LEU A 297 22.70 16.56 -1.78
C LEU A 297 22.12 17.01 -3.12
N ARG A 298 22.52 18.21 -3.57
CA ARG A 298 22.10 18.76 -4.86
C ARG A 298 22.60 17.92 -6.03
N ARG A 299 23.88 17.51 -6.03
CA ARG A 299 24.45 16.64 -7.07
C ARG A 299 23.72 15.31 -7.17
N LEU A 300 23.42 14.66 -6.04
CA LEU A 300 22.62 13.43 -6.03
C LEU A 300 21.24 13.66 -6.65
N GLY A 301 20.53 14.69 -6.21
CA GLY A 301 19.19 15.00 -6.70
C GLY A 301 19.17 15.32 -8.20
N GLU A 302 20.07 16.18 -8.67
CA GLU A 302 20.18 16.55 -10.09
C GLU A 302 20.60 15.35 -10.95
N ALA A 303 21.59 14.56 -10.53
CA ALA A 303 22.02 13.37 -11.27
C ALA A 303 20.93 12.30 -11.37
N ALA A 304 20.16 12.08 -10.30
CA ALA A 304 19.04 11.15 -10.31
C ALA A 304 17.94 11.60 -11.29
N VAL A 305 17.61 12.90 -11.29
CA VAL A 305 16.62 13.48 -12.21
C VAL A 305 17.11 13.43 -13.65
N GLU A 306 18.35 13.81 -13.92
CA GLU A 306 18.95 13.78 -15.26
C GLU A 306 18.96 12.36 -15.83
N THR A 307 19.42 11.39 -15.03
CA THR A 307 19.45 9.97 -15.44
C THR A 307 18.04 9.42 -15.68
N ALA A 308 17.08 9.76 -14.81
CA ALA A 308 15.70 9.32 -14.95
C ALA A 308 15.02 9.96 -16.18
N CYS A 309 15.34 11.21 -16.50
CA CYS A 309 14.78 11.94 -17.64
C CYS A 309 15.56 11.74 -18.95
N SER A 310 16.52 10.81 -19.01
CA SER A 310 17.27 10.54 -20.25
C SER A 310 16.31 10.25 -21.42
N GLY A 311 16.47 10.99 -22.52
CA GLY A 311 15.55 10.97 -23.67
C GLY A 311 14.41 11.99 -23.62
N HIS A 312 14.29 12.76 -22.53
CA HIS A 312 13.31 13.82 -22.33
C HIS A 312 13.99 15.15 -21.97
N SER A 313 13.23 16.25 -21.91
CA SER A 313 13.74 17.53 -21.41
C SER A 313 14.00 17.49 -19.91
N THR A 314 15.13 18.06 -19.47
CA THR A 314 15.44 18.21 -18.04
C THR A 314 14.45 19.18 -17.37
N PRO A 315 13.71 18.77 -16.32
CA PRO A 315 12.79 19.65 -15.60
C PRO A 315 13.52 20.61 -14.65
N GLU A 316 12.81 21.63 -14.17
CA GLU A 316 13.29 22.39 -13.01
C GLU A 316 13.30 21.49 -11.77
N VAL A 317 14.39 21.53 -10.99
CA VAL A 317 14.53 20.74 -9.76
C VAL A 317 14.49 21.63 -8.53
N SER A 318 13.70 21.22 -7.55
CA SER A 318 13.66 21.81 -6.21
C SER A 318 14.06 20.75 -5.18
N LEU A 319 15.04 21.05 -4.35
CA LEU A 319 15.54 20.10 -3.35
C LEU A 319 15.40 20.68 -1.95
N ASN A 320 14.77 19.91 -1.03
CA ASN A 320 14.63 20.20 0.39
C ASN A 320 14.19 21.65 0.69
N ARG A 321 13.24 22.19 -0.08
CA ARG A 321 12.80 23.60 0.07
C ARG A 321 12.16 23.91 1.42
N ALA A 322 11.73 22.89 2.18
CA ALA A 322 11.23 23.03 3.54
C ALA A 322 12.35 23.19 4.60
N GLY A 323 13.63 23.10 4.19
CA GLY A 323 14.79 23.16 5.07
C GLY A 323 15.39 21.79 5.35
N MET A 324 16.04 21.64 6.51
CA MET A 324 16.69 20.41 6.91
C MET A 324 15.66 19.28 7.12
N PHE A 325 15.99 18.08 6.65
CA PHE A 325 15.13 16.91 6.68
C PHE A 325 15.86 15.78 7.43
N ILE A 326 16.11 16.02 8.72
CA ILE A 326 17.00 15.20 9.56
C ILE A 326 16.21 14.18 10.40
N SER A 327 15.13 14.61 11.07
CA SER A 327 14.27 13.74 11.87
C SER A 327 13.10 13.28 11.01
N VAL A 328 13.20 12.04 10.51
CA VAL A 328 12.38 11.48 9.43
C VAL A 328 12.11 9.99 9.67
N GLY A 329 11.46 9.32 8.72
CA GLY A 329 11.14 7.90 8.89
C GLY A 329 10.19 7.68 10.09
N PRO A 330 10.24 6.51 10.73
CA PRO A 330 9.49 6.25 11.97
C PRO A 330 9.79 7.25 13.10
N ASN A 331 10.94 7.92 13.09
CA ASN A 331 11.28 8.93 14.10
C ASN A 331 10.65 10.30 13.83
N GLY A 332 10.26 10.58 12.60
CA GLY A 332 9.65 11.85 12.18
C GLY A 332 8.16 11.78 11.88
N ASP A 333 7.63 10.58 11.60
CA ASP A 333 6.22 10.35 11.26
C ASP A 333 5.80 8.92 11.63
N ASN A 334 4.51 8.70 11.84
CA ASN A 334 3.98 7.35 12.06
C ASN A 334 3.71 6.65 10.73
N GLY A 335 3.95 5.34 10.67
CA GLY A 335 3.67 4.50 9.50
C GLY A 335 2.45 3.63 9.70
N LEU A 336 1.71 3.38 8.62
CA LEU A 336 0.67 2.37 8.56
C LEU A 336 0.65 1.71 7.16
N SER A 337 0.50 0.39 7.12
CA SER A 337 0.27 -0.36 5.88
C SER A 337 -0.95 0.17 5.13
N GLY A 338 -0.89 0.13 3.80
CA GLY A 338 -2.00 0.51 2.94
C GLY A 338 -2.30 2.02 2.88
N LYS A 339 -1.42 2.90 3.39
CA LYS A 339 -1.62 4.36 3.31
C LYS A 339 -1.11 5.03 2.04
N LYS A 340 -0.44 4.27 1.17
CA LYS A 340 0.14 4.76 -0.09
C LYS A 340 -0.60 4.25 -1.34
N LEU A 341 -1.91 4.00 -1.23
CA LEU A 341 -2.78 3.48 -2.32
C LEU A 341 -2.60 4.19 -3.66
N VAL A 342 -2.59 5.53 -3.66
CA VAL A 342 -2.47 6.33 -4.88
C VAL A 342 -1.08 6.18 -5.51
N VAL A 343 -0.03 6.04 -4.68
CA VAL A 343 1.35 5.80 -5.11
C VAL A 343 1.52 4.38 -5.66
N ASP A 344 0.89 3.39 -5.02
CA ASP A 344 0.97 1.98 -5.41
C ASP A 344 0.16 1.66 -6.68
N ALA A 345 -0.92 2.42 -6.91
CA ALA A 345 -1.75 2.31 -8.10
C ALA A 345 -1.20 3.16 -9.27
N TYR A 346 -1.95 4.17 -9.70
CA TYR A 346 -1.70 4.90 -10.95
C TYR A 346 -1.69 6.42 -10.73
N GLY A 347 -1.33 6.89 -9.54
CA GLY A 347 -1.31 8.32 -9.23
C GLY A 347 -2.71 8.94 -9.14
N PRO A 348 -2.78 10.25 -8.85
CA PRO A 348 -4.06 10.92 -8.54
C PRO A 348 -4.95 11.15 -9.77
N GLY A 349 -4.43 10.96 -10.98
CA GLY A 349 -5.17 11.15 -12.23
C GLY A 349 -6.11 10.00 -12.60
N VAL A 350 -5.98 8.85 -11.93
CA VAL A 350 -6.75 7.64 -12.20
C VAL A 350 -7.58 7.29 -10.95
N PRO A 351 -8.86 6.88 -11.09
CA PRO A 351 -9.65 6.42 -9.96
C PRO A 351 -9.00 5.24 -9.22
N ILE A 352 -9.20 5.17 -7.91
CA ILE A 352 -8.79 4.01 -7.10
C ILE A 352 -10.01 3.42 -6.40
N GLY A 353 -10.00 2.10 -6.20
CA GLY A 353 -11.10 1.37 -5.59
C GLY A 353 -11.15 1.42 -4.05
N GLY A 354 -10.02 1.77 -3.40
CA GLY A 354 -9.92 1.97 -1.96
C GLY A 354 -9.25 0.83 -1.19
N GLY A 355 -9.18 -0.37 -1.75
CA GLY A 355 -8.50 -1.52 -1.14
C GLY A 355 -6.97 -1.43 -1.21
N ALA A 356 -6.29 -1.56 -0.06
CA ALA A 356 -4.85 -1.79 -0.02
C ALA A 356 -4.47 -3.13 -0.61
N TRP A 357 -3.30 -3.21 -1.23
CA TRP A 357 -2.75 -4.46 -1.74
C TRP A 357 -1.82 -5.11 -0.73
N SER A 358 -0.90 -4.37 -0.10
CA SER A 358 0.06 -4.91 0.87
C SER A 358 -0.62 -5.57 2.07
N GLY A 359 -0.03 -6.67 2.56
CA GLY A 359 -0.54 -7.44 3.70
C GLY A 359 -1.66 -8.42 3.36
N LYS A 360 -2.09 -8.47 2.10
CA LYS A 360 -3.14 -9.36 1.60
C LYS A 360 -2.58 -10.47 0.73
N ASP A 361 -3.06 -11.69 0.89
CA ASP A 361 -2.67 -12.80 0.01
C ASP A 361 -3.35 -12.72 -1.37
N PHE A 362 -2.99 -13.63 -2.28
CA PHE A 362 -3.50 -13.66 -3.66
C PHE A 362 -4.93 -14.20 -3.84
N HIS A 363 -5.70 -14.45 -2.77
CA HIS A 363 -7.13 -14.75 -2.84
C HIS A 363 -7.99 -13.56 -2.39
N LYS A 364 -7.42 -12.60 -1.65
CA LYS A 364 -8.15 -11.38 -1.28
C LYS A 364 -8.36 -10.51 -2.50
N VAL A 365 -9.63 -10.26 -2.83
CA VAL A 365 -10.04 -9.61 -4.09
C VAL A 365 -9.51 -8.19 -4.25
N ASP A 366 -9.20 -7.46 -3.17
CA ASP A 366 -8.54 -6.15 -3.29
C ASP A 366 -7.23 -6.24 -4.08
N ARG A 367 -6.41 -7.25 -3.76
CA ARG A 367 -5.15 -7.53 -4.47
C ARG A 367 -5.41 -8.29 -5.75
N LEU A 368 -6.06 -9.46 -5.67
CA LEU A 368 -6.29 -10.32 -6.84
C LEU A 368 -7.06 -9.56 -7.94
N GLY A 369 -8.17 -8.93 -7.59
CA GLY A 369 -8.99 -8.13 -8.49
C GLY A 369 -8.29 -6.87 -8.97
N GLY A 370 -7.50 -6.19 -8.13
CA GLY A 370 -6.68 -5.04 -8.54
C GLY A 370 -5.67 -5.39 -9.63
N LEU A 371 -4.96 -6.51 -9.45
CA LEU A 371 -3.99 -7.02 -10.41
C LEU A 371 -4.67 -7.60 -11.66
N LEU A 372 -5.83 -8.25 -11.51
CA LEU A 372 -6.65 -8.68 -12.63
C LEU A 372 -7.10 -7.49 -13.48
N ALA A 373 -7.61 -6.43 -12.85
CA ALA A 373 -8.05 -5.23 -13.55
C ALA A 373 -6.88 -4.60 -14.34
N ARG A 374 -5.67 -4.58 -13.79
CA ARG A 374 -4.45 -4.17 -14.50
C ARG A 374 -4.20 -5.02 -15.74
N LYS A 375 -4.25 -6.35 -15.60
CA LYS A 375 -4.08 -7.28 -16.72
C LYS A 375 -5.09 -7.04 -17.83
N LEU A 376 -6.36 -6.89 -17.48
CA LEU A 376 -7.42 -6.62 -18.46
C LEU A 376 -7.21 -5.26 -19.14
N ALA A 377 -6.78 -4.23 -18.41
CA ALA A 377 -6.47 -2.92 -19.00
C ALA A 377 -5.29 -3.01 -19.99
N ARG A 378 -4.25 -3.78 -19.64
CA ARG A 378 -3.11 -4.09 -20.53
C ARG A 378 -3.55 -4.78 -21.82
N GLN A 379 -4.51 -5.69 -21.75
CA GLN A 379 -5.06 -6.37 -22.93
C GLN A 379 -5.95 -5.47 -23.79
N CYS A 380 -6.52 -4.41 -23.22
CA CYS A 380 -7.34 -3.45 -23.95
C CYS A 380 -6.51 -2.43 -24.75
N VAL A 381 -5.25 -2.18 -24.38
CA VAL A 381 -4.39 -1.26 -25.14
C VAL A 381 -3.80 -1.98 -26.36
N THR A 382 -4.32 -1.66 -27.55
CA THR A 382 -3.81 -2.22 -28.81
C THR A 382 -2.66 -1.38 -29.35
N PRO A 383 -1.53 -1.98 -29.76
CA PRO A 383 -0.47 -1.27 -30.47
C PRO A 383 -1.01 -0.48 -31.66
N GLY A 384 -0.65 0.81 -31.75
CA GLY A 384 -1.04 1.71 -32.84
C GLY A 384 -2.42 2.38 -32.73
N ARG A 385 -3.20 2.12 -31.66
CA ARG A 385 -4.46 2.83 -31.41
C ARG A 385 -4.35 4.06 -30.50
N ASP A 386 -3.19 4.29 -29.85
CA ASP A 386 -2.89 5.47 -29.01
C ASP A 386 -3.99 5.83 -27.99
N GLN A 387 -4.68 4.83 -27.41
CA GLN A 387 -5.78 5.05 -26.49
C GLN A 387 -5.55 4.32 -25.17
N ASP A 388 -5.58 5.08 -24.08
CA ASP A 388 -5.50 4.54 -22.73
C ASP A 388 -6.75 3.74 -22.39
N ALA A 389 -6.59 2.69 -21.58
CA ALA A 389 -7.65 1.83 -21.11
C ALA A 389 -7.79 1.92 -19.58
N LEU A 390 -9.03 1.94 -19.12
CA LEU A 390 -9.42 1.84 -17.71
C LEU A 390 -10.39 0.67 -17.55
N VAL A 391 -10.09 -0.24 -16.63
CA VAL A 391 -10.95 -1.35 -16.26
C VAL A 391 -11.40 -1.17 -14.82
N THR A 392 -12.67 -1.41 -14.54
CA THR A 392 -13.23 -1.43 -13.19
C THR A 392 -13.91 -2.77 -12.97
N LEU A 393 -13.58 -3.43 -11.87
CA LEU A 393 -14.21 -4.67 -11.43
C LEU A 393 -14.99 -4.41 -10.15
N GLU A 394 -16.14 -5.05 -10.04
CA GLU A 394 -16.96 -5.06 -8.82
C GLU A 394 -17.06 -6.51 -8.31
N TYR A 395 -16.84 -6.69 -7.01
CA TYR A 395 -17.01 -7.96 -6.31
C TYR A 395 -18.03 -7.82 -5.19
N HIS A 396 -18.90 -8.81 -5.07
CA HIS A 396 -19.78 -9.02 -3.92
C HIS A 396 -19.20 -10.13 -3.03
N PRO A 397 -19.50 -10.13 -1.71
CA PRO A 397 -19.10 -11.23 -0.84
C PRO A 397 -19.66 -12.56 -1.35
N GLY A 398 -18.83 -13.60 -1.33
CA GLY A 398 -19.17 -14.93 -1.85
C GLY A 398 -19.04 -15.09 -3.36
N ALA A 399 -18.59 -14.08 -4.10
CA ALA A 399 -18.47 -14.18 -5.56
C ALA A 399 -17.25 -15.03 -6.00
N GLU A 400 -17.44 -15.92 -6.96
CA GLU A 400 -16.39 -16.74 -7.59
C GLU A 400 -15.58 -15.99 -8.66
N ALA A 401 -16.11 -14.88 -9.17
CA ALA A 401 -15.55 -14.04 -10.23
C ALA A 401 -16.09 -12.60 -10.07
N PRO A 402 -15.53 -11.59 -10.75
CA PRO A 402 -16.11 -10.25 -10.75
C PRO A 402 -17.59 -10.26 -11.15
N ASN A 403 -18.45 -9.61 -10.36
CA ASN A 403 -19.87 -9.44 -10.68
C ASN A 403 -20.08 -8.48 -11.85
N ILE A 404 -19.24 -7.45 -11.93
CA ILE A 404 -19.28 -6.45 -13.01
C ILE A 404 -17.88 -6.22 -13.55
N VAL A 405 -17.76 -6.13 -14.87
CA VAL A 405 -16.56 -5.68 -15.58
C VAL A 405 -16.93 -4.45 -16.41
N GLY A 406 -16.41 -3.30 -16.02
CA GLY A 406 -16.53 -2.06 -16.78
C GLY A 406 -15.23 -1.77 -17.53
N VAL A 407 -15.32 -1.46 -18.83
CA VAL A 407 -14.16 -1.07 -19.64
C VAL A 407 -14.41 0.31 -20.24
N ARG A 408 -13.40 1.18 -20.15
CA ARG A 408 -13.35 2.46 -20.85
C ARG A 408 -12.07 2.56 -21.66
N ILE A 409 -12.19 2.97 -22.93
CA ILE A 409 -11.07 3.24 -23.83
C ILE A 409 -11.19 4.69 -24.28
N ALA A 410 -10.11 5.46 -24.16
CA ALA A 410 -10.13 6.92 -24.40
C ALA A 410 -11.22 7.66 -23.59
N GLY A 411 -11.52 7.17 -22.38
CA GLY A 411 -12.55 7.70 -21.49
C GLY A 411 -14.00 7.28 -21.82
N GLN A 412 -14.23 6.64 -22.97
CA GLN A 412 -15.56 6.21 -23.41
C GLN A 412 -15.83 4.76 -23.02
N PRO A 413 -17.04 4.41 -22.52
CA PRO A 413 -17.43 3.03 -22.28
C PRO A 413 -17.25 2.18 -23.55
N CYS A 414 -16.66 0.99 -23.41
CA CYS A 414 -16.43 0.07 -24.53
C CYS A 414 -17.00 -1.32 -24.19
N THR A 415 -18.11 -1.68 -24.83
CA THR A 415 -18.76 -2.99 -24.65
C THR A 415 -18.08 -4.08 -25.47
N ASP A 416 -17.48 -3.74 -26.62
CA ASP A 416 -16.88 -4.71 -27.55
C ASP A 416 -15.60 -5.35 -26.99
N ALA A 417 -14.89 -4.61 -26.13
CA ALA A 417 -13.73 -5.13 -25.43
C ALA A 417 -14.09 -6.33 -24.53
N LEU A 418 -15.28 -6.30 -23.90
CA LEU A 418 -15.75 -7.36 -23.00
C LEU A 418 -15.96 -8.70 -23.73
N SER A 419 -16.38 -8.67 -25.00
CA SER A 419 -16.74 -9.89 -25.74
C SER A 419 -15.61 -10.46 -26.60
N SER A 420 -14.65 -9.63 -27.01
CA SER A 420 -13.60 -10.01 -27.97
C SER A 420 -12.17 -9.98 -27.42
N LEU A 421 -11.89 -9.18 -26.38
CA LEU A 421 -10.54 -8.97 -25.85
C LEU A 421 -10.30 -9.64 -24.50
N LEU A 422 -11.34 -9.85 -23.69
CA LEU A 422 -11.16 -10.38 -22.34
C LEU A 422 -11.20 -11.92 -22.29
N PRO A 423 -10.44 -12.54 -21.37
CA PRO A 423 -10.51 -13.97 -21.11
C PRO A 423 -11.95 -14.40 -20.79
N ARG A 424 -12.34 -15.58 -21.28
CA ARG A 424 -13.70 -16.12 -21.02
C ARG A 424 -13.92 -16.51 -19.56
N ASP A 425 -12.85 -16.86 -18.85
CA ASP A 425 -12.91 -17.28 -17.45
C ASP A 425 -12.12 -16.30 -16.58
N LEU A 426 -12.86 -15.55 -15.77
CA LEU A 426 -12.34 -14.60 -14.78
C LEU A 426 -12.53 -15.11 -13.35
N SER A 427 -12.75 -16.42 -13.17
CA SER A 427 -12.88 -16.99 -11.83
C SER A 427 -11.62 -16.75 -11.01
N ASN A 428 -11.82 -16.44 -9.73
CA ASN A 428 -10.75 -16.15 -8.79
C ASN A 428 -9.77 -17.31 -8.71
N SER A 429 -10.25 -18.55 -8.79
CA SER A 429 -9.41 -19.76 -8.84
C SER A 429 -8.44 -19.76 -10.03
N MET A 430 -8.92 -19.43 -11.23
CA MET A 430 -8.10 -19.39 -12.44
C MET A 430 -7.11 -18.22 -12.41
N VAL A 431 -7.58 -17.06 -11.96
CA VAL A 431 -6.75 -15.86 -11.83
C VAL A 431 -5.65 -16.11 -10.80
N TRP A 432 -5.99 -16.64 -9.62
CA TRP A 432 -5.03 -17.03 -8.59
C TRP A 432 -4.03 -18.05 -9.13
N ALA A 433 -4.48 -19.08 -9.85
CA ALA A 433 -3.58 -20.08 -10.42
C ALA A 433 -2.54 -19.47 -11.37
N SER A 434 -2.90 -18.38 -12.07
CA SER A 434 -1.98 -17.64 -12.94
C SER A 434 -1.06 -16.67 -12.18
N PHE A 435 -1.47 -16.17 -11.00
CA PHE A 435 -0.73 -15.15 -10.25
C PHE A 435 0.09 -15.71 -9.09
N LYS A 436 -0.24 -16.92 -8.61
CA LYS A 436 0.39 -17.51 -7.42
C LYS A 436 1.89 -17.71 -7.56
N GLU A 437 2.41 -17.82 -8.79
CA GLU A 437 3.84 -17.89 -9.09
C GLU A 437 4.35 -16.47 -9.39
N CYS A 438 4.50 -15.67 -8.33
CA CYS A 438 5.08 -14.34 -8.42
C CYS A 438 6.62 -14.42 -8.37
N PRO A 439 7.35 -14.07 -9.45
CA PRO A 439 8.80 -14.27 -9.53
C PRO A 439 9.60 -13.17 -8.81
N VAL A 440 8.97 -12.04 -8.50
CA VAL A 440 9.56 -10.96 -7.70
C VAL A 440 9.04 -11.07 -6.26
N PRO A 441 9.89 -10.93 -5.23
CA PRO A 441 9.45 -10.89 -3.85
C PRO A 441 8.43 -9.78 -3.62
N LEU A 442 7.34 -10.07 -2.90
CA LEU A 442 6.28 -9.07 -2.66
C LEU A 442 6.78 -7.78 -1.99
N PRO A 443 7.77 -7.77 -1.07
CA PRO A 443 8.34 -6.53 -0.55
C PRO A 443 8.89 -5.59 -1.64
N GLU A 444 9.46 -6.11 -2.72
CA GLU A 444 9.98 -5.30 -3.82
C GLU A 444 8.83 -4.66 -4.62
N LEU A 445 7.71 -5.36 -4.78
CA LEU A 445 6.50 -4.81 -5.39
C LEU A 445 5.89 -3.73 -4.50
N ALA A 446 5.86 -3.96 -3.19
CA ALA A 446 5.40 -2.98 -2.22
C ALA A 446 6.21 -1.69 -2.38
N LEU A 447 7.54 -1.74 -2.40
CA LEU A 447 8.38 -0.54 -2.45
C LEU A 447 8.31 0.23 -3.77
N TRP A 448 8.21 -0.48 -4.89
CA TRP A 448 8.45 0.09 -6.22
C TRP A 448 7.25 0.07 -7.16
N GLY A 449 6.08 -0.33 -6.65
CA GLY A 449 4.85 -0.48 -7.41
C GLY A 449 4.68 -1.90 -7.95
N HIS A 450 3.42 -2.33 -8.09
CA HIS A 450 3.08 -3.70 -8.49
C HIS A 450 3.06 -3.91 -10.00
N GLN A 451 3.05 -2.82 -10.80
CA GLN A 451 3.05 -2.88 -12.26
C GLN A 451 4.49 -2.97 -12.80
N GLN A 452 5.14 -4.11 -12.59
CA GLN A 452 6.52 -4.35 -13.04
C GLN A 452 6.57 -5.37 -14.17
N SER A 453 7.42 -5.11 -15.17
CA SER A 453 7.63 -6.05 -16.28
C SER A 453 8.00 -7.45 -15.79
N GLY A 454 7.47 -8.48 -16.46
CA GLY A 454 7.67 -9.89 -16.09
C GLY A 454 6.70 -10.41 -15.03
N MET A 455 5.80 -9.58 -14.49
CA MET A 455 4.74 -10.04 -13.59
C MET A 455 3.61 -10.76 -14.36
N PRO A 456 2.94 -11.77 -13.77
CA PRO A 456 1.85 -12.50 -14.44
C PRO A 456 0.64 -11.66 -14.90
N TRP A 457 0.45 -10.48 -14.30
CA TRP A 457 -0.57 -9.49 -14.64
C TRP A 457 -0.08 -8.38 -15.57
N GLU A 458 1.21 -8.35 -15.92
CA GLU A 458 1.78 -7.41 -16.89
C GLU A 458 2.02 -8.05 -18.26
N ASN A 459 1.88 -9.37 -18.36
CA ASN A 459 1.99 -10.12 -19.61
C ASN A 459 0.71 -9.95 -20.45
N GLU A 460 0.89 -9.82 -21.77
CA GLU A 460 -0.19 -9.68 -22.77
C GLU A 460 -1.07 -10.93 -22.87
#